data_AF-A0A3D9Z3W5-F1
#
_entry.id   AF-A0A3D9Z3W5-F1
#
_cell.length_a   1.000
_cell.length_b   1.000
_cell.length_c   1.000
_cell.angle_alpha   90.00
_cell.angle_beta   90.00
_cell.angle_gamma   90.00
#
_symmetry.space_group_name_H-M   'P 1'
#
loop_
_entity.id
_entity.type
_entity.pdbx_description
1 polymer ?
#
loop_
_entity_poly.entity_id
_entity_poly.type
_entity_poly.pdbx_seq_one_letter_code
_entity_poly.pdbx_strand_id
1 'polypeptide(L)'
;MLANTKVPFHSLSIITYLAGEDSKSRVTQTSETISTQTAVFARFGSGKWKQMHIPLDKLAAAVRHNAESYSGCKRLADDTVNGTSLAVYTGHSVTPGSTVETKVWVEPKRGVMIQLESDAVPTSPSATKDSVKERHVAIRYTYDNIAAPPNAE
;
A
#
# COMPACT_ATOMS: atom_id res chain seq x y z
N MET A 1 0.25 -2.38 -1.94
CA MET A 1 -0.85 -3.20 -1.38
C MET A 1 -2.14 -2.60 -1.90
N LEU A 2 -3.06 -3.40 -2.47
CA LEU A 2 -4.35 -2.87 -2.94
C LEU A 2 -5.37 -3.03 -1.82
N ALA A 3 -6.13 -1.98 -1.54
CA ALA A 3 -7.32 -2.09 -0.72
C ALA A 3 -8.42 -2.80 -1.52
N ASN A 4 -9.27 -3.56 -0.83
CA ASN A 4 -10.54 -4.15 -1.28
C ASN A 4 -10.83 -4.07 -2.79
N THR A 5 -10.75 -5.20 -3.50
CA THR A 5 -10.94 -5.28 -4.96
C THR A 5 -12.38 -5.00 -5.43
N LYS A 6 -13.35 -4.87 -4.51
CA LYS A 6 -14.77 -4.68 -4.85
C LYS A 6 -15.21 -3.24 -5.01
N VAL A 7 -14.48 -2.29 -4.42
CA VAL A 7 -14.83 -0.86 -4.48
C VAL A 7 -13.82 -0.17 -5.40
N PRO A 8 -14.26 0.58 -6.43
CA PRO A 8 -13.35 1.34 -7.27
C PRO A 8 -12.57 2.34 -6.41
N PHE A 9 -11.28 2.50 -6.69
CA PHE A 9 -10.45 3.47 -5.98
C PHE A 9 -9.37 4.02 -6.89
N HIS A 10 -8.85 5.18 -6.52
CA HIS A 10 -7.57 5.69 -6.96
C HIS A 10 -6.66 5.75 -5.73
N SER A 11 -5.42 5.31 -5.88
CA SER A 11 -4.44 5.36 -4.79
C SER A 11 -3.16 6.01 -5.25
N LEU A 12 -2.62 6.89 -4.40
CA LEU A 12 -1.28 7.44 -4.52
C LEU A 12 -0.38 6.76 -3.49
N SER A 13 0.70 6.15 -3.96
CA SER A 13 1.71 5.48 -3.14
C SER A 13 3.03 6.22 -3.22
N ILE A 14 3.64 6.47 -2.07
CA ILE A 14 4.98 7.02 -1.91
C ILE A 14 5.81 5.96 -1.18
N ILE A 15 6.91 5.55 -1.79
CA ILE A 15 7.84 4.57 -1.22
C ILE A 15 9.17 5.29 -1.00
N THR A 16 9.62 5.34 0.24
CA THR A 16 10.92 5.89 0.62
C THR A 16 11.80 4.77 1.12
N TYR A 17 13.02 4.66 0.59
CA TYR A 17 13.98 3.62 1.00
C TYR A 17 15.41 4.15 0.93
N LEU A 18 16.33 3.50 1.64
CA LEU A 18 17.76 3.81 1.55
C LEU A 18 18.38 3.15 0.31
N ALA A 19 19.01 3.94 -0.54
CA ALA A 19 19.67 3.42 -1.74
C ALA A 19 21.12 3.01 -1.44
N GLY A 20 21.51 1.80 -1.81
CA GLY A 20 22.90 1.33 -1.78
C GLY A 20 23.43 0.85 -0.43
N GLU A 21 24.54 0.12 -0.45
CA GLU A 21 25.17 -0.54 0.71
C GLU A 21 25.74 0.46 1.74
N ASP A 22 26.12 1.67 1.31
CA ASP A 22 26.75 2.70 2.17
C ASP A 22 26.10 4.09 2.09
N SER A 23 25.04 4.26 1.30
CA SER A 23 24.47 5.58 1.10
C SER A 23 23.44 5.91 2.19
N LYS A 24 23.65 7.07 2.84
CA LYS A 24 22.65 7.73 3.70
C LYS A 24 21.54 8.41 2.89
N SER A 25 21.55 8.28 1.57
CA SER A 25 20.61 8.93 0.68
C SER A 25 19.28 8.17 0.66
N ARG A 26 18.21 8.84 1.05
CA ARG A 26 16.84 8.35 0.89
C ARG A 26 16.39 8.59 -0.54
N VAL A 27 15.96 7.53 -1.21
CA VAL A 27 15.31 7.59 -2.51
C VAL A 27 13.81 7.48 -2.32
N THR A 28 13.08 8.35 -3.00
CA THR A 28 11.62 8.37 -3.01
C THR A 28 11.13 7.98 -4.38
N GLN A 29 10.23 7.01 -4.44
CA GLN A 29 9.48 6.64 -5.63
C GLN A 29 8.00 6.91 -5.41
N THR A 30 7.33 7.38 -6.45
CA THR A 30 5.89 7.56 -6.45
C THR A 30 5.24 6.62 -7.46
N SER A 31 4.06 6.14 -7.14
CA SER A 31 3.23 5.40 -8.07
C SER A 31 1.76 5.66 -7.80
N GLU A 32 0.95 5.57 -8.83
CA GLU A 32 -0.50 5.64 -8.71
C GLU A 32 -1.14 4.36 -9.23
N THR A 33 -2.30 4.04 -8.68
CA THR A 33 -3.10 2.91 -9.11
C THR A 33 -4.56 3.29 -9.16
N ILE A 34 -5.26 2.89 -10.22
CA ILE A 34 -6.71 3.01 -10.34
C ILE A 34 -7.29 1.61 -10.48
N SER A 35 -8.30 1.28 -9.69
CA SER A 35 -9.11 0.07 -9.83
C SER A 35 -10.53 0.46 -10.21
N THR A 36 -11.03 -0.03 -11.35
CA THR A 36 -12.40 0.25 -11.86
C THR A 36 -13.35 -0.91 -11.64
N GLN A 37 -13.06 -1.81 -10.67
CA GLN A 37 -13.64 -3.16 -10.50
C GLN A 37 -13.35 -4.15 -11.64
N THR A 38 -13.27 -3.69 -12.88
CA THR A 38 -13.08 -4.54 -14.08
C THR A 38 -11.63 -4.55 -14.58
N ALA A 39 -10.84 -3.54 -14.21
CA ALA A 39 -9.45 -3.41 -14.59
C ALA A 39 -8.67 -2.69 -13.50
N VAL A 40 -7.36 -2.89 -13.52
CA VAL A 40 -6.40 -2.18 -12.69
C VAL A 40 -5.41 -1.47 -13.60
N PHE A 41 -5.16 -0.20 -13.32
CA PHE A 41 -4.22 0.64 -14.05
C PHE A 41 -3.16 1.12 -13.09
N ALA A 42 -1.91 1.17 -13.54
CA ALA A 42 -0.81 1.69 -12.74
C ALA A 42 0.00 2.72 -13.52
N ARG A 43 0.52 3.71 -12.80
CA ARG A 43 1.49 4.69 -13.29
C ARG A 43 2.65 4.77 -12.30
N PHE A 44 3.88 4.70 -12.80
CA PHE A 44 5.09 4.82 -11.98
C PHE A 44 5.79 6.15 -12.30
N GLY A 45 6.04 6.96 -11.28
CA GLY A 45 6.58 8.32 -11.43
C GLY A 45 5.74 9.18 -12.39
N SER A 46 6.41 9.89 -13.29
CA SER A 46 5.80 10.67 -14.38
C SER A 46 5.54 9.84 -15.66
N GLY A 47 5.56 8.51 -15.56
CA GLY A 47 5.35 7.61 -16.69
C GLY A 47 3.93 7.61 -17.24
N LYS A 48 3.68 6.74 -18.22
CA LYS A 48 2.34 6.53 -18.79
C LYS A 48 1.52 5.59 -17.90
N TRP A 49 0.19 5.73 -18.00
CA TRP A 49 -0.74 4.75 -17.43
C TRP A 49 -0.66 3.45 -18.22
N LYS A 50 -0.59 2.34 -17.50
CA LYS A 50 -0.61 1.00 -18.09
C LYS A 50 -1.74 0.19 -17.50
N GLN A 51 -2.46 -0.54 -18.34
CA GLN A 51 -3.41 -1.53 -17.87
C GLN A 51 -2.66 -2.78 -17.39
N MET A 52 -2.91 -3.15 -16.14
CA MET A 52 -2.37 -4.35 -15.53
C MET A 52 -3.20 -5.54 -15.99
N HIS A 53 -2.62 -6.41 -16.81
CA HIS A 53 -3.24 -7.63 -17.31
C HIS A 53 -3.20 -8.75 -16.26
N ILE A 54 -3.80 -8.50 -15.10
CA ILE A 54 -3.87 -9.45 -13.97
C ILE A 54 -5.31 -9.92 -13.80
N PRO A 55 -5.57 -11.25 -13.75
CA PRO A 55 -6.90 -11.76 -13.41
C PRO A 55 -7.35 -11.25 -12.04
N LEU A 56 -8.53 -10.62 -11.98
CA LEU A 56 -9.02 -9.94 -10.76
C LEU A 56 -9.31 -10.90 -9.61
N ASP A 57 -9.68 -12.13 -9.91
CA ASP A 57 -9.85 -13.21 -8.95
C ASP A 57 -8.52 -13.56 -8.26
N LYS A 58 -7.43 -13.70 -9.04
CA LYS A 58 -6.08 -13.90 -8.52
C LYS A 58 -5.61 -12.72 -7.70
N LEU A 59 -5.93 -11.51 -8.15
CA LEU A 59 -5.60 -10.29 -7.42
C LEU A 59 -6.33 -10.23 -6.07
N ALA A 60 -7.63 -10.53 -6.06
CA ALA A 60 -8.42 -10.58 -4.83
C ALA A 60 -7.90 -11.65 -3.86
N ALA A 61 -7.52 -12.82 -4.36
CA ALA A 61 -6.92 -13.89 -3.56
C ALA A 61 -5.57 -13.44 -2.97
N ALA A 62 -4.71 -12.78 -3.76
CA ALA A 62 -3.43 -12.26 -3.29
C ALA A 62 -3.59 -11.17 -2.21
N VAL A 63 -4.56 -10.26 -2.39
CA VAL A 63 -4.89 -9.24 -1.38
C VAL A 63 -5.37 -9.90 -0.09
N ARG A 64 -6.24 -10.91 -0.19
CA ARG A 64 -6.75 -11.66 0.96
C ARG A 64 -5.64 -12.39 1.71
N HIS A 65 -4.82 -13.14 0.97
CA HIS A 65 -3.69 -13.87 1.54
C HIS A 65 -2.71 -12.93 2.25
N ASN A 66 -2.44 -11.77 1.65
CA ASN A 66 -1.61 -10.75 2.28
C ASN A 66 -2.26 -10.13 3.53
N ALA A 67 -3.59 -10.00 3.59
CA ALA A 67 -4.27 -9.56 4.80
C ALA A 67 -4.18 -10.62 5.93
N GLU A 68 -4.25 -11.90 5.56
CA GLU A 68 -4.16 -13.04 6.48
C GLU A 68 -2.74 -13.25 7.04
N SER A 69 -1.70 -12.70 6.41
CA SER A 69 -0.32 -12.78 6.92
C SER A 69 -0.04 -11.81 8.07
N TYR A 70 -0.95 -10.87 8.35
CA TYR A 70 -0.82 -9.93 9.45
C TYR A 70 -1.15 -10.57 10.80
N SER A 71 -0.30 -10.29 11.79
CA SER A 71 -0.42 -10.69 13.18
C SER A 71 -0.44 -9.46 14.09
N GLY A 72 -0.89 -9.64 15.34
CA GLY A 72 -0.95 -8.55 16.32
C GLY A 72 -1.92 -7.42 15.95
N CYS A 73 -2.89 -7.70 15.08
CA CYS A 73 -3.87 -6.73 14.62
C CYS A 73 -4.70 -6.17 15.79
N LYS A 74 -4.65 -4.85 16.00
CA LYS A 74 -5.44 -4.18 17.02
C LYS A 74 -5.84 -2.77 16.61
N ARG A 75 -6.97 -2.32 17.14
CA ARG A 75 -7.39 -0.92 17.04
C ARG A 75 -6.50 -0.05 17.92
N LEU A 76 -6.04 1.07 17.39
CA LEU A 76 -5.20 2.04 18.09
C LEU A 76 -6.00 3.24 18.58
N ALA A 77 -6.78 3.86 17.69
CA ALA A 77 -7.43 5.14 17.95
C ALA A 77 -8.58 5.41 16.99
N ASP A 78 -9.32 6.49 17.26
CA ASP A 78 -10.10 7.21 16.26
C ASP A 78 -9.27 8.38 15.73
N ASP A 79 -9.49 8.72 14.47
CA ASP A 79 -8.86 9.83 13.77
C ASP A 79 -9.91 10.55 12.91
N THR A 80 -9.57 11.72 12.38
CA THR A 80 -10.43 12.46 11.45
C THR A 80 -9.60 13.08 10.34
N VAL A 81 -9.91 12.73 9.10
CA VAL A 81 -9.28 13.32 7.91
C VAL A 81 -10.38 13.96 7.08
N ASN A 82 -10.24 15.25 6.77
CA ASN A 82 -11.22 16.02 5.98
C ASN A 82 -12.67 15.87 6.47
N GLY A 83 -12.88 15.87 7.80
CA GLY A 83 -14.19 15.71 8.43
C GLY A 83 -14.76 14.28 8.40
N THR A 84 -14.02 13.32 7.85
CA THR A 84 -14.40 11.90 7.86
C THR A 84 -13.78 11.21 9.07
N SER A 85 -14.61 10.63 9.93
CA SER A 85 -14.16 9.83 11.08
C SER A 85 -13.58 8.49 10.63
N LEU A 86 -12.37 8.19 11.09
CA LEU A 86 -11.60 7.00 10.74
C LEU A 86 -11.26 6.21 12.01
N ALA A 87 -11.27 4.88 11.89
CA ALA A 87 -10.69 4.00 12.89
C ALA A 87 -9.28 3.60 12.45
N VAL A 88 -8.31 3.77 13.33
CA VAL A 88 -6.91 3.43 13.06
C VAL A 88 -6.61 2.06 13.64
N TYR A 89 -6.03 1.19 12.82
CA TYR A 89 -5.58 -0.14 13.22
C TYR A 89 -4.08 -0.27 12.96
N THR A 90 -3.44 -1.15 13.70
CA THR A 90 -2.07 -1.57 13.46
C THR A 90 -1.99 -3.08 13.40
N GLY A 91 -0.99 -3.59 12.71
CA GLY A 91 -0.58 -4.98 12.73
C GLY A 91 0.81 -5.09 12.11
N HIS A 92 1.41 -6.27 12.20
CA HIS A 92 2.69 -6.53 11.55
C HIS A 92 2.65 -7.81 10.75
N SER A 93 3.53 -7.92 9.76
CA SER A 93 3.82 -9.18 9.08
C SER A 93 5.31 -9.47 9.19
N VAL A 94 5.66 -10.75 9.29
CA VAL A 94 7.05 -11.21 9.39
C VAL A 94 7.37 -12.02 8.15
N THR A 95 8.44 -11.65 7.46
CA THR A 95 8.99 -12.43 6.36
C THR A 95 10.44 -12.80 6.67
N PRO A 96 11.02 -13.83 6.02
CA PRO A 96 12.44 -14.11 6.17
C PRO A 96 13.29 -12.88 5.78
N GLY A 97 13.81 -12.17 6.79
CA GLY A 97 14.68 -11.00 6.63
C GLY A 97 14.07 -9.64 7.00
N SER A 98 12.76 -9.54 7.24
CA SER A 98 12.16 -8.27 7.69
C SER A 98 10.86 -8.44 8.48
N THR A 99 10.63 -7.49 9.39
CA THR A 99 9.33 -7.26 10.01
C THR A 99 8.76 -5.99 9.39
N VAL A 100 7.52 -6.05 8.95
CA VAL A 100 6.80 -4.90 8.39
C VAL A 100 5.70 -4.53 9.36
N GLU A 101 5.88 -3.41 10.05
CA GLU A 101 4.82 -2.78 10.83
C GLU A 101 3.89 -2.04 9.86
N THR A 102 2.58 -2.08 10.10
CA THR A 102 1.60 -1.41 9.25
C THR A 102 0.50 -0.79 10.07
N LYS A 103 0.17 0.45 9.74
CA LYS A 103 -1.02 1.14 10.21
C LYS A 103 -1.98 1.35 9.05
N VAL A 104 -3.27 1.18 9.32
CA VAL A 104 -4.33 1.45 8.35
C VAL A 104 -5.39 2.33 8.99
N TRP A 105 -5.88 3.28 8.20
CA TRP A 105 -7.00 4.13 8.55
C TRP A 105 -8.20 3.67 7.76
N VAL A 106 -9.23 3.22 8.45
CA VAL A 106 -10.45 2.68 7.84
C VAL A 106 -11.59 3.61 8.15
N GLU A 107 -12.36 4.02 7.15
CA GLU A 107 -13.61 4.70 7.39
C GLU A 107 -14.67 3.66 7.81
N PRO A 108 -15.19 3.70 9.04
CA PRO A 108 -16.05 2.63 9.56
C PRO A 108 -17.39 2.51 8.83
N LYS A 109 -17.92 3.62 8.29
CA LYS A 109 -19.24 3.65 7.64
C LYS A 109 -19.26 2.86 6.33
N ARG A 110 -18.26 3.05 5.44
CA ARG A 110 -18.15 2.30 4.18
C ARG A 110 -17.28 1.06 4.30
N GLY A 111 -16.50 0.91 5.38
CA GLY A 111 -15.55 -0.19 5.54
C GLY A 111 -14.40 -0.12 4.54
N VAL A 112 -14.01 1.08 4.11
CA VAL A 112 -12.96 1.31 3.11
C VAL A 112 -11.71 1.88 3.76
N MET A 113 -10.55 1.53 3.22
CA MET A 113 -9.26 2.01 3.70
C MET A 113 -8.97 3.38 3.09
N ILE A 114 -8.72 4.39 3.91
CA ILE A 114 -8.41 5.75 3.46
C ILE A 114 -6.91 5.96 3.36
N GLN A 115 -6.15 5.36 4.27
CA GLN A 115 -4.70 5.47 4.32
C GLN A 115 -4.07 4.17 4.81
N LEU A 116 -2.86 3.91 4.33
CA LEU A 116 -1.99 2.85 4.80
C LEU A 116 -0.58 3.42 4.95
N GLU A 117 0.06 3.08 6.06
CA GLU A 117 1.47 3.34 6.28
C GLU A 117 2.14 2.04 6.69
N SER A 118 3.29 1.74 6.10
CA SER A 118 4.08 0.56 6.46
C SER A 118 5.55 0.90 6.59
N ASP A 119 6.18 0.38 7.63
CA ASP A 119 7.61 0.50 7.89
C ASP A 119 8.22 -0.89 7.94
N ALA A 120 9.11 -1.19 7.00
CA ALA A 120 9.89 -2.41 6.99
C ALA A 120 11.22 -2.17 7.72
N VAL A 121 11.46 -2.96 8.76
CA VAL A 121 12.72 -2.98 9.51
C VAL A 121 13.43 -4.32 9.30
N PRO A 122 14.77 -4.32 9.06
CA PRO A 122 15.54 -5.55 9.00
C PRO A 122 15.46 -6.33 10.31
N THR A 123 15.28 -7.65 10.25
CA THR A 123 15.27 -8.51 11.45
C THR A 123 16.66 -8.95 11.89
N SER A 124 17.71 -8.69 11.10
CA SER A 124 19.10 -8.92 11.47
C SER A 124 19.99 -7.71 11.14
N PRO A 125 20.91 -7.31 12.03
CA PRO A 125 21.95 -6.32 11.73
C PRO A 125 22.95 -6.80 10.67
N SER A 126 23.03 -8.12 10.42
CA SER A 126 23.82 -8.71 9.32
C SER A 126 23.03 -8.74 8.02
N ALA A 127 22.48 -7.58 7.66
CA ALA A 127 21.80 -7.33 6.41
C ALA A 127 22.69 -7.81 5.23
N THR A 128 22.38 -8.98 4.66
CA THR A 128 23.01 -9.42 3.40
C THR A 128 22.63 -8.45 2.28
N LYS A 129 23.35 -8.51 1.15
CA LYS A 129 23.11 -7.65 -0.03
C LYS A 129 21.65 -7.61 -0.52
N ASP A 130 20.84 -8.61 -0.16
CA ASP A 130 19.43 -8.75 -0.55
C ASP A 130 18.42 -8.31 0.53
N SER A 131 18.89 -7.87 1.69
CA SER A 131 18.00 -7.42 2.77
C SER A 131 17.50 -5.99 2.51
N VAL A 132 16.17 -5.82 2.63
CA VAL A 132 15.52 -4.51 2.49
C VAL A 132 15.94 -3.66 3.69
N LYS A 133 16.87 -2.72 3.46
CA LYS A 133 17.12 -1.60 4.37
C LYS A 133 15.83 -0.81 4.56
N GLU A 134 15.71 -0.14 5.72
CA GLU A 134 14.56 0.66 6.15
C GLU A 134 13.74 1.19 4.96
N ARG A 135 12.49 0.72 4.84
CA ARG A 135 11.57 1.11 3.79
C ARG A 135 10.29 1.60 4.42
N HIS A 136 9.94 2.84 4.12
CA HIS A 136 8.66 3.44 4.46
C HIS A 136 7.75 3.44 3.22
N VAL A 137 6.48 3.07 3.40
CA VAL A 137 5.46 3.12 2.36
C VAL A 137 4.27 3.88 2.93
N ALA A 138 3.81 4.91 2.21
CA ALA A 138 2.57 5.61 2.50
C ALA A 138 1.64 5.52 1.29
N ILE A 139 0.41 5.07 1.49
CA ILE A 139 -0.61 4.99 0.45
C ILE A 139 -1.85 5.75 0.92
N ARG A 140 -2.40 6.58 0.05
CA ARG A 140 -3.69 7.25 0.26
C ARG A 140 -4.67 6.79 -0.79
N TYR A 141 -5.91 6.55 -0.39
CA TYR A 141 -6.99 6.10 -1.27
C TYR A 141 -8.07 7.16 -1.37
N THR A 142 -8.56 7.37 -2.59
CA THR A 142 -9.75 8.15 -2.90
C THR A 142 -10.75 7.26 -3.61
N TYR A 143 -12.03 7.56 -3.40
CA TYR A 143 -13.15 6.74 -3.86
C TYR A 143 -14.13 7.51 -4.75
N ASP A 144 -13.86 8.80 -4.98
CA ASP A 144 -14.74 9.69 -5.71
C ASP A 144 -14.34 9.78 -7.18
N ASN A 145 -15.31 9.71 -8.09
CA ASN A 145 -15.13 9.89 -9.53
C ASN A 145 -14.08 8.94 -10.16
N ILE A 146 -14.07 7.68 -9.74
CA ILE A 146 -13.10 6.69 -10.22
C ILE A 146 -13.47 6.21 -11.64
N ALA A 147 -12.55 6.45 -12.58
CA ALA A 147 -12.67 6.04 -13.97
C ALA A 147 -11.30 5.60 -14.51
N ALA A 148 -11.30 4.83 -15.60
CA ALA A 148 -10.06 4.46 -16.27
C ALA A 148 -9.30 5.72 -16.72
N PRO A 149 -7.96 5.73 -16.62
CA PRO A 149 -7.18 6.87 -17.03
C PRO A 149 -7.26 7.05 -18.56
N PRO A 150 -7.29 8.30 -19.05
CA PRO A 150 -7.27 8.55 -20.49
C PRO A 150 -5.94 8.05 -21.08
N ASN A 151 -6.00 7.35 -22.21
CA ASN A 151 -4.85 6.83 -22.95
C ASN A 151 -3.99 5.81 -22.17
N ALA A 152 -4.63 4.90 -21.42
CA ALA A 152 -3.92 3.74 -20.87
C ALA A 152 -3.37 2.86 -22.01
N GLU A 153 -2.09 2.47 -21.90
CA GLU A 153 -1.43 1.48 -22.77
C GLU A 153 -1.64 0.04 -22.28
#